data_AF-A0A814W310-F1
#
_entry.id   AF-A0A814W310-F1
#
_cell.length_a   1.000
_cell.length_b   1.000
_cell.length_c   1.000
_cell.angle_alpha   90.00
_cell.angle_beta   90.00
_cell.angle_gamma   90.00
#
_symmetry.space_group_name_H-M   'P 1'
#
loop_
_entity.id
_entity.type
_entity.pdbx_description
1 polymer ?
#
loop_
_entity_poly.entity_id
_entity_poly.type
_entity_poly.pdbx_seq_one_letter_code
_entity_poly.pdbx_strand_id
1 'polypeptide(L)'
;MYIFINTCSLILISFFNSFIYCSPILNETSSTPLLLLISFDGFRWDYPDLYKLSNFNLLMKRGVRVKYIENNFATVTFPLHYTIVTGLYEETHGIVANTIYDSKLQAVATLDTMNDTKWWSQNPYSQPIWVSNQLANDSNQRRSGVIAWPGSDTPINGHLPFKYQSFDLNRKFDSILKQIFDWFHEPIDTRINFGVIYYPEPDITGHHHGPISNEMNKTLQECDNYIGQLLQMIDNDEYLKTNLNVIITSDHGMEEIKKNHTIILKDYIDISLCSAYGGRAFVNIFVNSESNIDRIYANLSTIPNYEVYKKSQIPKKYHYQSNIRIGDILFVGKPGYEIIVPGDNASIELLGDHGYGNRVKSMYPIFYGFGPVFQQNMQAEPFHTVDIYSLMSHILKLEKRITNGSFDNVKHILRDHSEGKLLNQINSLILTITTNITSWGFITFGCVILVIFMGIIYTIVACHHSQQLIYVGSQYVPVRYRLLSNNEGSKSNLFADESENEEEIQ
;
A
#
# COMPACT_ATOMS: atom_id res chain seq x y z
N MET A 1 55.63 30.45 16.82
CA MET A 1 54.91 30.78 15.57
C MET A 1 54.57 29.53 14.77
N TYR A 2 55.52 28.65 14.45
CA TYR A 2 55.28 27.39 13.69
C TYR A 2 54.26 26.43 14.33
N ILE A 3 54.33 26.25 15.67
CA ILE A 3 53.39 25.41 16.42
C ILE A 3 51.97 26.00 16.41
N PHE A 4 51.85 27.33 16.43
CA PHE A 4 50.57 28.05 16.43
C PHE A 4 49.85 27.93 15.08
N ILE A 5 50.61 28.02 13.98
CA ILE A 5 50.07 27.84 12.62
C ILE A 5 49.58 26.40 12.43
N ASN A 6 50.34 25.40 12.87
CA ASN A 6 49.95 23.99 12.74
C ASN A 6 48.74 23.62 13.62
N THR A 7 48.60 24.20 14.81
CA THR A 7 47.40 23.98 15.66
C THR A 7 46.15 24.67 15.10
N CYS A 8 46.27 25.89 14.55
CA CYS A 8 45.16 26.54 13.86
C CYS A 8 44.73 25.76 12.60
N SER A 9 45.67 25.20 11.83
CA SER A 9 45.37 24.39 10.64
C SER A 9 44.65 23.08 10.98
N LEU A 10 45.06 22.37 12.04
CA LEU A 10 44.39 21.14 12.49
C LEU A 10 42.97 21.39 13.01
N ILE A 11 42.75 22.54 13.67
CA ILE A 11 41.41 22.95 14.13
C ILE A 11 40.54 23.34 12.92
N LEU A 12 41.06 24.07 11.94
CA LEU A 12 40.35 24.38 10.69
C LEU A 12 39.97 23.13 9.88
N ILE A 13 40.84 22.11 9.83
CA ILE A 13 40.56 20.83 9.16
C ILE A 13 39.49 20.03 9.93
N SER A 14 39.50 20.06 11.26
CA SER A 14 38.44 19.49 12.11
C SER A 14 37.09 20.21 11.92
N PHE A 15 37.11 21.54 11.79
CA PHE A 15 35.92 22.37 11.49
C PHE A 15 35.37 22.10 10.08
N PHE A 16 36.22 21.92 9.07
CA PHE A 16 35.77 21.57 7.71
C PHE A 16 35.21 20.14 7.63
N ASN A 17 35.83 19.17 8.31
CA ASN A 17 35.33 17.80 8.34
C ASN A 17 33.98 17.69 9.07
N SER A 18 33.76 18.45 10.14
CA SER A 18 32.46 18.46 10.85
C SER A 18 31.33 19.13 10.05
N PHE A 19 31.64 20.07 9.14
CA PHE A 19 30.67 20.61 8.19
C PHE A 19 30.35 19.64 7.03
N ILE A 20 31.32 18.82 6.60
CA ILE A 20 31.12 17.85 5.50
C ILE A 20 30.23 16.67 5.94
N TYR A 21 30.26 16.27 7.23
CA TYR A 21 29.38 15.23 7.77
C TYR A 21 27.99 15.72 8.21
N CYS A 22 27.68 17.01 8.04
CA CYS A 22 26.39 17.60 8.42
C CYS A 22 25.64 18.23 7.23
N SER A 23 25.94 17.79 6.00
CA SER A 23 24.92 17.84 4.97
C SER A 23 23.88 16.79 5.35
N PRO A 24 22.60 17.12 5.58
CA PRO A 24 21.59 16.08 5.57
C PRO A 24 21.73 15.43 4.20
N ILE A 25 22.06 14.13 4.18
CA ILE A 25 21.66 13.31 3.05
C ILE A 25 20.16 13.52 3.04
N LEU A 26 19.70 14.41 2.15
CA LEU A 26 18.33 14.43 1.71
C LEU A 26 18.16 13.05 1.09
N ASN A 27 17.82 12.07 1.92
CA ASN A 27 17.11 10.90 1.45
C ASN A 27 15.98 11.53 0.66
N GLU A 28 16.05 11.43 -0.67
CA GLU A 28 14.88 11.67 -1.51
C GLU A 28 13.84 10.68 -1.01
N THR A 29 13.06 11.10 -0.02
CA THR A 29 11.78 10.48 0.30
C THR A 29 11.05 10.50 -1.01
N SER A 30 10.92 9.31 -1.63
CA SER A 30 10.26 9.17 -2.91
C SER A 30 8.94 9.94 -2.82
N SER A 31 8.77 10.95 -3.67
CA SER A 31 7.56 11.78 -3.68
C SER A 31 6.31 10.96 -4.06
N THR A 32 6.54 9.80 -4.68
CA THR A 32 5.55 8.81 -5.11
C THR A 32 4.92 8.10 -3.90
N PRO A 33 3.60 8.21 -3.70
CA PRO A 33 2.92 7.53 -2.60
C PRO A 33 3.02 6.00 -2.70
N LEU A 34 3.23 5.36 -1.55
CA LEU A 34 3.18 3.90 -1.42
C LEU A 34 1.80 3.46 -0.92
N LEU A 35 1.23 2.47 -1.60
CA LEU A 35 -0.03 1.84 -1.22
C LEU A 35 0.03 0.33 -1.42
N LEU A 36 -0.48 -0.43 -0.46
CA LEU A 36 -0.72 -1.86 -0.56
C LEU A 36 -2.22 -2.13 -0.35
N LEU A 37 -2.87 -2.74 -1.33
CA LEU A 37 -4.24 -3.26 -1.24
C LEU A 37 -4.18 -4.76 -0.99
N ILE A 38 -4.90 -5.24 0.02
CA ILE A 38 -5.02 -6.67 0.36
C ILE A 38 -6.51 -7.01 0.43
N SER A 39 -6.92 -8.03 -0.31
CA SER A 39 -8.26 -8.63 -0.21
C SER A 39 -8.15 -10.05 0.35
N PHE A 40 -8.89 -10.32 1.41
CA PHE A 40 -9.19 -11.67 1.89
C PHE A 40 -10.60 -12.03 1.39
N ASP A 41 -10.73 -13.00 0.50
CA ASP A 41 -12.02 -13.36 -0.12
C ASP A 41 -13.05 -13.81 0.93
N GLY A 42 -14.30 -13.35 0.83
CA GLY A 42 -15.40 -13.81 1.69
C GLY A 42 -15.27 -13.42 3.18
N PHE A 43 -14.42 -12.44 3.51
CA PHE A 43 -14.19 -12.00 4.88
C PHE A 43 -15.31 -11.07 5.37
N ARG A 44 -16.32 -11.69 5.98
CA ARG A 44 -17.52 -11.04 6.51
C ARG A 44 -17.22 -10.03 7.63
N TRP A 45 -17.93 -8.90 7.60
CA TRP A 45 -17.69 -7.73 8.44
C TRP A 45 -17.62 -7.97 9.96
N ASP A 46 -18.35 -8.97 10.47
CA ASP A 46 -18.50 -9.30 11.89
C ASP A 46 -17.47 -10.32 12.39
N TYR A 47 -16.76 -11.01 11.49
CA TYR A 47 -15.76 -12.03 11.86
C TYR A 47 -14.67 -11.54 12.82
N PRO A 48 -14.10 -10.31 12.69
CA PRO A 48 -13.07 -9.85 13.62
C PRO A 48 -13.56 -9.83 15.07
N ASP A 49 -14.81 -9.42 15.29
CA ASP A 49 -15.40 -9.34 16.63
C ASP A 49 -15.88 -10.72 17.12
N LEU A 50 -16.54 -11.47 16.24
CA LEU A 50 -17.10 -12.78 16.53
C LEU A 50 -16.02 -13.77 16.98
N TYR A 51 -14.89 -13.77 16.29
CA TYR A 51 -13.77 -14.68 16.53
C TYR A 51 -12.62 -14.04 17.34
N LYS A 52 -12.81 -12.78 17.80
CA LYS A 52 -11.86 -12.05 18.66
C LYS A 52 -10.45 -11.98 18.08
N LEU A 53 -10.36 -11.59 16.81
CA LEU A 53 -9.11 -11.54 16.05
C LEU A 53 -8.22 -10.40 16.58
N SER A 54 -7.09 -10.76 17.19
CA SER A 54 -6.28 -9.86 18.00
C SER A 54 -5.48 -8.85 17.18
N ASN A 55 -4.94 -9.27 16.05
CA ASN A 55 -4.16 -8.43 15.15
C ASN A 55 -5.08 -7.51 14.33
N PHE A 56 -6.28 -7.95 13.96
CA PHE A 56 -7.31 -7.06 13.40
C PHE A 56 -7.75 -5.97 14.39
N ASN A 57 -7.84 -6.29 15.68
CA ASN A 57 -8.06 -5.28 16.73
C ASN A 57 -6.90 -4.29 16.83
N LEU A 58 -5.66 -4.74 16.59
CA LEU A 58 -4.49 -3.86 16.54
C LEU A 58 -4.53 -2.94 15.31
N LEU A 59 -4.99 -3.41 14.15
CA LEU A 59 -5.21 -2.56 12.97
C LEU A 59 -6.15 -1.41 13.28
N MET A 60 -7.28 -1.68 13.93
CA MET A 60 -8.23 -0.64 14.33
C MET A 60 -7.57 0.43 15.21
N LYS A 61 -6.71 0.04 16.15
CA LYS A 61 -5.99 0.99 17.01
C LYS A 61 -4.95 1.81 16.24
N ARG A 62 -4.30 1.21 15.23
CA ARG A 62 -3.25 1.85 14.42
C ARG A 62 -3.80 2.70 13.27
N GLY A 63 -5.07 2.53 12.93
CA GLY A 63 -5.67 3.16 11.75
C GLY A 63 -7.17 3.37 11.89
N VAL A 64 -7.88 3.04 10.81
CA VAL A 64 -9.33 3.11 10.70
C VAL A 64 -9.89 1.72 10.47
N ARG A 65 -10.97 1.39 11.18
CA ARG A 65 -11.88 0.30 10.84
C ARG A 65 -13.21 0.89 10.39
N VAL A 66 -13.74 0.44 9.27
CA VAL A 66 -15.12 0.77 8.88
C VAL A 66 -16.03 -0.32 9.44
N LYS A 67 -17.22 0.05 9.94
CA LYS A 67 -18.18 -0.93 10.50
C LYS A 67 -18.45 -2.10 9.53
N TYR A 68 -18.64 -1.78 8.27
CA TYR A 68 -18.76 -2.69 7.14
C TYR A 68 -18.76 -1.88 5.83
N ILE A 69 -18.48 -2.50 4.70
CA ILE A 69 -18.72 -1.88 3.38
C ILE A 69 -20.11 -2.25 2.86
N GLU A 70 -20.82 -1.27 2.31
CA GLU A 70 -22.06 -1.53 1.59
C GLU A 70 -21.74 -2.04 0.19
N ASN A 71 -22.08 -3.31 -0.04
CA ASN A 71 -21.74 -3.97 -1.27
C ASN A 71 -22.57 -3.53 -2.48
N ASN A 72 -21.97 -3.70 -3.66
CA ASN A 72 -22.68 -3.69 -4.93
C ASN A 72 -23.32 -5.06 -5.20
N PHE A 73 -24.21 -5.14 -6.19
CA PHE A 73 -24.74 -6.41 -6.68
C PHE A 73 -24.09 -6.73 -8.03
N ALA A 74 -23.53 -7.91 -8.26
CA ALA A 74 -23.71 -9.13 -7.48
C ALA A 74 -22.60 -9.38 -6.45
N THR A 75 -22.96 -9.91 -5.27
CA THR A 75 -21.99 -10.14 -4.20
C THR A 75 -21.17 -11.41 -4.41
N VAL A 76 -20.43 -11.45 -5.52
CA VAL A 76 -19.58 -12.57 -5.96
C VAL A 76 -18.22 -12.05 -6.41
N THR A 77 -17.24 -12.97 -6.41
CA THR A 77 -15.82 -12.65 -6.42
C THR A 77 -15.33 -11.76 -7.56
N PHE A 78 -15.49 -12.19 -8.81
CA PHE A 78 -14.94 -11.45 -9.97
C PHE A 78 -15.55 -10.05 -10.12
N PRO A 79 -16.89 -9.90 -10.09
CA PRO A 79 -17.54 -8.60 -10.18
C PRO A 79 -17.06 -7.60 -9.11
N LEU A 80 -17.07 -8.00 -7.83
CA LEU A 80 -16.76 -7.09 -6.75
C LEU A 80 -15.27 -6.76 -6.64
N HIS A 81 -14.38 -7.74 -6.84
CA HIS A 81 -12.94 -7.44 -6.93
C HIS A 81 -12.63 -6.48 -8.07
N TYR A 82 -13.36 -6.56 -9.19
CA TYR A 82 -13.18 -5.63 -10.30
C TYR A 82 -13.83 -4.27 -10.03
N THR A 83 -14.96 -4.22 -9.31
CA THR A 83 -15.56 -2.98 -8.77
C THR A 83 -14.57 -2.24 -7.87
N ILE A 84 -13.91 -2.92 -6.93
CA ILE A 84 -12.93 -2.30 -6.00
C ILE A 84 -11.83 -1.55 -6.76
N VAL A 85 -11.33 -2.13 -7.85
CA VAL A 85 -10.18 -1.60 -8.59
C VAL A 85 -10.56 -0.73 -9.78
N THR A 86 -11.84 -0.59 -10.11
CA THR A 86 -12.32 0.32 -11.19
C THR A 86 -13.22 1.44 -10.67
N GLY A 87 -13.83 1.27 -9.50
CA GLY A 87 -14.84 2.18 -8.97
C GLY A 87 -16.15 2.16 -9.77
N LEU A 88 -16.38 1.15 -10.60
CA LEU A 88 -17.53 1.04 -11.48
C LEU A 88 -18.52 -0.01 -10.98
N TYR A 89 -19.80 0.15 -11.30
CA TYR A 89 -20.78 -0.91 -11.16
C TYR A 89 -20.55 -2.04 -12.18
N GLU A 90 -21.07 -3.21 -11.86
CA GLU A 90 -21.04 -4.44 -12.62
C GLU A 90 -21.62 -4.25 -14.02
N GLU A 91 -22.74 -3.52 -14.13
CA GLU A 91 -23.33 -3.18 -15.42
C GLU A 91 -22.42 -2.31 -16.28
N THR A 92 -21.50 -1.55 -15.67
CA THR A 92 -20.60 -0.62 -16.37
C THR A 92 -19.28 -1.27 -16.74
N HIS A 93 -18.62 -1.97 -15.82
CA HIS A 93 -17.36 -2.67 -16.14
C HIS A 93 -17.57 -4.00 -16.87
N GLY A 94 -18.80 -4.53 -16.86
CA GLY A 94 -19.22 -5.68 -17.66
C GLY A 94 -18.91 -7.05 -17.05
N ILE A 95 -18.23 -7.12 -15.91
CA ILE A 95 -18.00 -8.38 -15.18
C ILE A 95 -19.16 -8.56 -14.23
N VAL A 96 -20.18 -9.30 -14.63
CA VAL A 96 -21.48 -9.33 -13.94
C VAL A 96 -21.69 -10.59 -13.09
N ALA A 97 -20.85 -11.61 -13.24
CA ALA A 97 -20.84 -12.85 -12.47
C ALA A 97 -19.48 -13.56 -12.63
N ASN A 98 -19.26 -14.66 -11.89
CA ASN A 98 -18.08 -15.53 -12.09
C ASN A 98 -18.19 -16.37 -13.37
N THR A 99 -19.42 -16.72 -13.78
CA THR A 99 -19.71 -17.32 -15.09
C THR A 99 -20.58 -16.36 -15.89
N ILE A 100 -20.07 -15.90 -17.03
CA ILE A 100 -20.72 -14.85 -17.84
C ILE A 100 -21.02 -15.39 -19.23
N TYR A 101 -22.21 -15.13 -19.73
CA TYR A 101 -22.52 -15.26 -21.15
C TYR A 101 -22.65 -13.88 -21.78
N ASP A 102 -22.04 -13.71 -22.95
CA ASP A 102 -22.12 -12.49 -23.75
C ASP A 102 -22.86 -12.80 -25.06
N SER A 103 -24.07 -12.26 -25.19
CA SER A 103 -24.95 -12.50 -26.33
C SER A 103 -24.44 -11.89 -27.64
N LYS A 104 -23.52 -10.93 -27.59
CA LYS A 104 -22.88 -10.39 -28.81
C LYS A 104 -21.73 -11.28 -29.27
N LEU A 105 -20.94 -11.79 -28.32
CA LEU A 105 -19.84 -12.71 -28.61
C LEU A 105 -20.30 -14.14 -28.85
N GLN A 106 -21.54 -14.49 -28.43
CA GLN A 106 -22.07 -15.86 -28.43
C GLN A 106 -21.10 -16.83 -27.72
N ALA A 107 -20.54 -16.37 -26.59
CA ALA A 107 -19.51 -17.09 -25.85
C ALA A 107 -19.78 -17.03 -24.36
N VAL A 108 -19.27 -18.05 -23.65
CA VAL A 108 -19.32 -18.15 -22.19
C VAL A 108 -17.91 -18.02 -21.64
N ALA A 109 -17.77 -17.22 -20.59
CA ALA A 109 -16.59 -17.15 -19.74
C ALA A 109 -16.88 -17.91 -18.44
N THR A 110 -15.94 -18.75 -18.03
CA THR A 110 -15.87 -19.43 -16.72
C THR A 110 -14.62 -18.97 -16.00
N LEU A 111 -14.44 -19.37 -14.74
CA LEU A 111 -13.21 -19.09 -13.99
C LEU A 111 -11.93 -19.44 -14.77
N ASP A 112 -11.92 -20.56 -15.50
CA ASP A 112 -10.76 -21.03 -16.28
C ASP A 112 -10.51 -20.26 -17.58
N THR A 113 -11.52 -19.55 -18.10
CA THR A 113 -11.48 -18.90 -19.43
C THR A 113 -11.59 -17.39 -19.37
N MET A 114 -11.63 -16.82 -18.16
CA MET A 114 -11.67 -15.39 -17.93
C MET A 114 -10.37 -14.67 -18.27
N ASN A 115 -9.27 -15.34 -18.59
CA ASN A 115 -7.99 -14.70 -18.92
C ASN A 115 -7.91 -14.07 -20.34
N ASP A 116 -9.04 -13.96 -21.04
CA ASP A 116 -9.14 -13.35 -22.36
C ASP A 116 -9.57 -11.87 -22.27
N THR A 117 -8.79 -10.97 -22.88
CA THR A 117 -9.03 -9.51 -22.93
C THR A 117 -10.44 -9.12 -23.37
N LYS A 118 -11.11 -9.93 -24.20
CA LYS A 118 -12.48 -9.64 -24.68
C LYS A 118 -13.50 -9.55 -23.55
N TRP A 119 -13.21 -10.14 -22.38
CA TRP A 119 -14.08 -10.10 -21.21
C TRP A 119 -13.96 -8.78 -20.43
N TRP A 120 -12.76 -8.20 -20.37
CA TRP A 120 -12.44 -7.10 -19.47
C TRP A 120 -12.40 -5.71 -20.14
N SER A 121 -12.22 -5.67 -21.46
CA SER A 121 -11.92 -4.42 -22.21
C SER A 121 -13.06 -3.96 -23.13
N GLN A 122 -14.31 -4.30 -22.81
CA GLN A 122 -15.46 -3.87 -23.62
C GLN A 122 -15.84 -2.40 -23.38
N ASN A 123 -15.51 -1.87 -22.20
CA ASN A 123 -15.77 -0.48 -21.83
C ASN A 123 -14.44 0.25 -21.61
N PRO A 124 -14.10 1.29 -22.39
CA PRO A 124 -12.84 2.03 -22.24
C PRO A 124 -12.71 2.76 -20.90
N TYR A 125 -13.83 3.01 -20.20
CA TYR A 125 -13.80 3.58 -18.85
C TYR A 125 -13.38 2.55 -17.79
N SER A 126 -13.53 1.25 -18.09
CA SER A 126 -13.13 0.16 -17.21
C SER A 126 -11.61 0.01 -17.19
N GLN A 127 -10.96 0.86 -16.40
CA GLN A 127 -9.52 0.84 -16.21
C GLN A 127 -9.18 0.59 -14.73
N PRO A 128 -8.53 -0.55 -14.44
CA PRO A 128 -8.08 -0.85 -13.11
C PRO A 128 -7.09 0.19 -12.57
N ILE A 129 -7.04 0.33 -11.25
CA ILE A 129 -6.21 1.33 -10.61
C ILE A 129 -4.71 1.05 -10.78
N TRP A 130 -4.29 -0.21 -10.97
CA TRP A 130 -2.89 -0.53 -11.30
C TRP A 130 -2.46 0.04 -12.66
N VAL A 131 -3.35 0.04 -13.65
CA VAL A 131 -3.13 0.70 -14.95
C VAL A 131 -3.12 2.21 -14.75
N SER A 132 -4.06 2.75 -13.97
CA SER A 132 -4.15 4.19 -13.68
C SER A 132 -2.90 4.74 -12.99
N ASN A 133 -2.32 3.98 -12.05
CA ASN A 133 -1.06 4.33 -11.41
C ASN A 133 0.12 4.34 -12.39
N GLN A 134 0.19 3.35 -13.30
CA GLN A 134 1.26 3.28 -14.30
C GLN A 134 1.18 4.37 -15.38
N LEU A 135 -0.03 4.87 -15.67
CA LEU A 135 -0.27 5.89 -16.70
C LEU A 135 -0.30 7.32 -16.15
N ALA A 136 -0.05 7.54 -14.86
CA ALA A 136 -0.02 8.89 -14.29
C ALA A 136 1.14 9.73 -14.87
N ASN A 137 1.07 11.06 -14.72
CA ASN A 137 1.97 12.02 -15.39
C ASN A 137 3.47 11.81 -15.07
N ASP A 138 3.79 11.23 -13.93
CA ASP A 138 5.11 10.83 -13.44
C ASP A 138 5.37 9.32 -13.66
N SER A 139 4.82 8.75 -14.73
CA SER A 139 4.82 7.30 -15.06
C SER A 139 6.20 6.64 -15.01
N ASN A 140 7.29 7.37 -15.27
CA ASN A 140 8.65 6.85 -15.16
C ASN A 140 9.02 6.38 -13.74
N GLN A 141 8.29 6.83 -12.71
CA GLN A 141 8.52 6.51 -11.30
C GLN A 141 7.39 5.67 -10.67
N ARG A 142 6.46 5.16 -11.48
CA ARG A 142 5.29 4.43 -10.99
C ARG A 142 5.19 3.04 -11.58
N ARG A 143 5.05 2.06 -10.71
CA ARG A 143 4.95 0.65 -11.08
C ARG A 143 3.96 -0.02 -10.14
N SER A 144 3.13 -0.86 -10.72
CA SER A 144 2.15 -1.65 -9.97
C SER A 144 2.56 -3.12 -9.97
N GLY A 145 2.52 -3.74 -8.80
CA GLY A 145 2.73 -5.17 -8.59
C GLY A 145 1.44 -5.82 -8.12
N VAL A 146 0.93 -6.82 -8.85
CA VAL A 146 -0.37 -7.43 -8.55
C VAL A 146 -0.25 -8.94 -8.45
N ILE A 147 -0.68 -9.52 -7.33
CA ILE A 147 -0.69 -10.97 -7.13
C ILE A 147 -2.13 -11.45 -7.09
N ALA A 148 -2.48 -12.32 -8.05
CA ALA A 148 -3.70 -13.10 -8.12
C ALA A 148 -5.04 -12.33 -8.20
N TRP A 149 -5.02 -11.00 -8.37
CA TRP A 149 -6.26 -10.23 -8.45
C TRP A 149 -7.04 -10.52 -9.74
N PRO A 150 -8.38 -10.66 -9.71
CA PRO A 150 -9.19 -10.85 -10.91
C PRO A 150 -8.90 -9.81 -12.01
N GLY A 151 -8.53 -10.29 -13.20
CA GLY A 151 -8.19 -9.48 -14.38
C GLY A 151 -6.72 -9.01 -14.43
N SER A 152 -5.91 -9.25 -13.40
CA SER A 152 -4.54 -8.75 -13.34
C SER A 152 -3.54 -9.48 -14.26
N ASP A 153 -3.84 -10.71 -14.65
CA ASP A 153 -3.04 -11.51 -15.58
C ASP A 153 -3.53 -11.45 -17.03
N THR A 154 -4.42 -10.49 -17.31
CA THR A 154 -4.97 -10.24 -18.64
C THR A 154 -4.67 -8.80 -19.08
N PRO A 155 -4.26 -8.54 -20.34
CA PRO A 155 -4.13 -7.18 -20.82
C PRO A 155 -5.49 -6.48 -20.83
N ILE A 156 -5.66 -5.45 -20.02
CA ILE A 156 -6.88 -4.65 -19.94
C ILE A 156 -6.64 -3.31 -20.63
N ASN A 157 -7.40 -3.03 -21.69
CA ASN A 157 -7.18 -1.91 -22.60
C ASN A 157 -5.72 -1.86 -23.12
N GLY A 158 -5.11 -3.02 -23.34
CA GLY A 158 -3.73 -3.16 -23.80
C GLY A 158 -2.65 -3.07 -22.72
N HIS A 159 -3.02 -2.98 -21.44
CA HIS A 159 -2.08 -2.83 -20.33
C HIS A 159 -2.14 -3.99 -19.34
N LEU A 160 -0.97 -4.50 -18.97
CA LEU A 160 -0.76 -5.39 -17.83
C LEU A 160 -0.18 -4.61 -16.65
N PRO A 161 -0.32 -5.10 -15.41
CA PRO A 161 0.53 -4.65 -14.32
C PRO A 161 2.01 -4.87 -14.65
N PHE A 162 2.88 -4.00 -14.18
CA PHE A 162 4.32 -4.08 -14.43
C PHE A 162 4.92 -5.38 -13.88
N LYS A 163 4.46 -5.80 -12.70
CA LYS A 163 4.70 -7.13 -12.15
C LYS A 163 3.36 -7.77 -11.86
N TYR A 164 3.17 -9.00 -12.32
CA TYR A 164 1.98 -9.76 -11.98
C TYR A 164 2.29 -11.23 -11.76
N GLN A 165 1.50 -11.88 -10.93
CA GLN A 165 1.52 -13.32 -10.72
C GLN A 165 0.09 -13.84 -10.76
N SER A 166 -0.17 -14.83 -11.63
CA SER A 166 -1.47 -15.49 -11.72
C SER A 166 -1.83 -16.21 -10.41
N PHE A 167 -3.12 -16.49 -10.26
CA PHE A 167 -3.65 -17.21 -9.10
C PHE A 167 -3.07 -18.62 -9.00
N ASP A 168 -2.65 -19.00 -7.79
CA ASP A 168 -2.20 -20.35 -7.43
C ASP A 168 -2.70 -20.68 -6.02
N LEU A 169 -3.61 -21.65 -5.94
CA LEU A 169 -4.22 -22.13 -4.69
C LEU A 169 -3.20 -22.66 -3.68
N ASN A 170 -2.04 -23.13 -4.13
CA ASN A 170 -1.04 -23.73 -3.24
C ASN A 170 -0.14 -22.69 -2.57
N ARG A 171 -0.26 -21.42 -2.97
CA ARG A 171 0.64 -20.38 -2.50
C ARG A 171 0.19 -19.85 -1.14
N LYS A 172 1.12 -19.88 -0.19
CA LYS A 172 0.91 -19.39 1.17
C LYS A 172 1.03 -17.87 1.25
N PHE A 173 0.26 -17.27 2.15
CA PHE A 173 0.19 -15.81 2.28
C PHE A 173 1.52 -15.18 2.71
N ASP A 174 2.30 -15.85 3.56
CA ASP A 174 3.64 -15.42 3.97
C ASP A 174 4.59 -15.25 2.77
N SER A 175 4.57 -16.18 1.83
CA SER A 175 5.32 -16.10 0.57
C SER A 175 4.83 -14.96 -0.33
N ILE A 176 3.51 -14.73 -0.38
CA ILE A 176 2.91 -13.61 -1.12
C ILE A 176 3.34 -12.27 -0.53
N LEU A 177 3.25 -12.12 0.80
CA LEU A 177 3.70 -10.93 1.52
C LEU A 177 5.18 -10.66 1.27
N LYS A 178 6.04 -11.68 1.44
CA LYS A 178 7.47 -11.54 1.19
C LYS A 178 7.73 -11.04 -0.23
N GLN A 179 7.07 -11.61 -1.24
CA GLN A 179 7.26 -11.22 -2.63
C GLN A 179 6.92 -9.74 -2.88
N ILE A 180 5.80 -9.26 -2.33
CA ILE A 180 5.37 -7.86 -2.47
C ILE A 180 6.32 -6.91 -1.74
N PHE A 181 6.81 -7.28 -0.56
CA PHE A 181 7.79 -6.50 0.17
C PHE A 181 9.13 -6.43 -0.59
N ASP A 182 9.57 -7.55 -1.18
CA ASP A 182 10.74 -7.57 -2.05
C ASP A 182 10.55 -6.59 -3.22
N TRP A 183 9.37 -6.56 -3.85
CA TRP A 183 9.07 -5.62 -4.96
C TRP A 183 9.07 -4.15 -4.54
N PHE A 184 8.68 -3.81 -3.30
CA PHE A 184 8.80 -2.44 -2.78
C PHE A 184 10.27 -2.02 -2.57
N HIS A 185 11.17 -2.98 -2.36
CA HIS A 185 12.59 -2.76 -2.07
C HIS A 185 13.52 -2.86 -3.27
N GLU A 186 12.99 -3.19 -4.43
CA GLU A 186 13.79 -3.23 -5.65
C GLU A 186 14.44 -1.86 -5.97
N PRO A 187 15.41 -1.82 -6.90
CA PRO A 187 15.97 -0.56 -7.41
C PRO A 187 14.89 0.38 -7.97
N ILE A 188 15.17 1.69 -7.98
CA ILE A 188 14.25 2.75 -8.41
C ILE A 188 13.53 2.45 -9.75
N ASP A 189 14.23 1.83 -10.69
CA ASP A 189 13.72 1.56 -12.03
C ASP A 189 12.71 0.39 -12.09
N THR A 190 12.73 -0.50 -11.10
CA THR A 190 11.91 -1.72 -11.08
C THR A 190 11.00 -1.85 -9.87
N ARG A 191 11.21 -1.05 -8.82
CA ARG A 191 10.39 -1.06 -7.60
C ARG A 191 8.96 -0.62 -7.85
N ILE A 192 8.05 -1.24 -7.12
CA ILE A 192 6.64 -0.85 -7.12
C ILE A 192 6.38 0.27 -6.13
N ASN A 193 5.41 1.11 -6.46
CA ASN A 193 4.79 2.04 -5.49
C ASN A 193 3.37 1.60 -5.12
N PHE A 194 2.78 0.68 -5.90
CA PHE A 194 1.44 0.16 -5.64
C PHE A 194 1.44 -1.37 -5.69
N GLY A 195 1.17 -1.99 -4.55
CA GLY A 195 1.02 -3.45 -4.41
C GLY A 195 -0.45 -3.84 -4.29
N VAL A 196 -0.82 -4.97 -4.87
CA VAL A 196 -2.18 -5.52 -4.78
C VAL A 196 -2.11 -7.03 -4.55
N ILE A 197 -2.81 -7.51 -3.53
CA ILE A 197 -2.85 -8.92 -3.13
C ILE A 197 -4.30 -9.38 -3.05
N TYR A 198 -4.59 -10.49 -3.71
CA TYR A 198 -5.77 -11.31 -3.44
C TYR A 198 -5.36 -12.58 -2.69
N TYR A 199 -6.13 -12.98 -1.69
CA TYR A 199 -5.99 -14.24 -0.97
C TYR A 199 -7.36 -14.92 -0.83
N PRO A 200 -7.49 -16.23 -1.16
CA PRO A 200 -8.80 -16.87 -1.35
C PRO A 200 -9.48 -17.34 -0.05
N GLU A 201 -8.85 -17.16 1.11
CA GLU A 201 -9.47 -17.46 2.41
C GLU A 201 -9.92 -16.15 3.08
N PRO A 202 -11.01 -16.17 3.87
CA PRO A 202 -11.73 -17.36 4.36
C PRO A 202 -12.84 -17.94 3.46
N ASP A 203 -13.04 -17.45 2.23
CA ASP A 203 -14.13 -17.89 1.34
C ASP A 203 -14.15 -19.40 1.10
N ILE A 204 -13.02 -20.00 0.73
CA ILE A 204 -12.91 -21.46 0.49
C ILE A 204 -13.39 -22.26 1.71
N THR A 205 -12.96 -21.87 2.91
CA THR A 205 -13.42 -22.52 4.14
C THR A 205 -14.92 -22.29 4.35
N GLY A 206 -15.42 -21.09 4.04
CA GLY A 206 -16.83 -20.74 4.14
C GLY A 206 -17.74 -21.61 3.27
N HIS A 207 -17.34 -21.87 2.02
CA HIS A 207 -18.08 -22.78 1.13
C HIS A 207 -18.14 -24.22 1.67
N HIS A 208 -16.99 -24.76 2.12
CA HIS A 208 -16.89 -26.15 2.54
C HIS A 208 -17.48 -26.43 3.92
N HIS A 209 -17.40 -25.48 4.85
CA HIS A 209 -17.70 -25.69 6.26
C HIS A 209 -18.77 -24.74 6.81
N GLY A 210 -19.24 -23.80 6.01
CA GLY A 210 -20.19 -22.77 6.42
C GLY A 210 -19.52 -21.61 7.16
N PRO A 211 -20.21 -20.45 7.28
CA PRO A 211 -19.67 -19.24 7.89
C PRO A 211 -19.47 -19.32 9.41
N ILE A 212 -20.05 -20.33 10.07
CA ILE A 212 -19.98 -20.53 11.52
C ILE A 212 -19.58 -21.97 11.81
N SER A 213 -18.28 -22.23 11.83
CA SER A 213 -17.72 -23.57 12.06
C SER A 213 -16.38 -23.52 12.82
N ASN A 214 -15.91 -24.68 13.28
CA ASN A 214 -14.61 -24.80 13.92
C ASN A 214 -13.48 -24.59 12.91
N GLU A 215 -13.69 -25.01 11.68
CA GLU A 215 -12.81 -24.82 10.54
C GLU A 215 -12.70 -23.34 10.19
N MET A 216 -13.83 -22.64 10.09
CA MET A 216 -13.85 -21.18 9.90
C MET A 216 -13.11 -20.45 11.01
N ASN A 217 -13.28 -20.85 12.28
CA ASN A 217 -12.50 -20.27 13.37
C ASN A 217 -10.98 -20.43 13.14
N LYS A 218 -10.52 -21.65 12.82
CA LYS A 218 -9.08 -21.90 12.57
C LYS A 218 -8.55 -21.05 11.43
N THR A 219 -9.26 -21.01 10.31
CA THR A 219 -8.88 -20.20 9.14
C THR A 219 -8.81 -18.72 9.48
N LEU A 220 -9.78 -18.18 10.23
CA LEU A 220 -9.76 -16.78 10.63
C LEU A 220 -8.64 -16.44 11.62
N GLN A 221 -8.27 -17.36 12.52
CA GLN A 221 -7.08 -17.19 13.36
C GLN A 221 -5.79 -17.19 12.52
N GLU A 222 -5.75 -17.99 11.45
CA GLU A 222 -4.63 -17.98 10.51
C GLU A 222 -4.55 -16.65 9.75
N CYS A 223 -5.68 -16.13 9.24
CA CYS A 223 -5.75 -14.79 8.66
C CYS A 223 -5.32 -13.70 9.66
N ASP A 224 -5.71 -13.79 10.94
CA ASP A 224 -5.25 -12.86 11.98
C ASP A 224 -3.73 -12.94 12.19
N ASN A 225 -3.15 -14.15 12.19
CA ASN A 225 -1.70 -14.32 12.27
C ASN A 225 -0.97 -13.73 11.07
N TYR A 226 -1.55 -13.80 9.87
CA TYR A 226 -1.03 -13.13 8.68
C TYR A 226 -1.01 -11.61 8.81
N ILE A 227 -2.05 -11.02 9.41
CA ILE A 227 -2.03 -9.59 9.76
C ILE A 227 -0.93 -9.28 10.77
N GLY A 228 -0.72 -10.15 11.77
CA GLY A 228 0.39 -10.00 12.72
C GLY A 228 1.75 -9.97 12.03
N GLN A 229 1.98 -10.88 11.07
CA GLN A 229 3.21 -10.92 10.26
C GLN A 229 3.37 -9.66 9.40
N LEU A 230 2.30 -9.22 8.72
CA LEU A 230 2.31 -7.97 7.96
C LEU A 230 2.73 -6.79 8.82
N LEU A 231 2.15 -6.65 10.02
CA LEU A 231 2.47 -5.57 10.94
C LEU A 231 3.93 -5.64 11.40
N GLN A 232 4.44 -6.82 11.71
CA GLN A 232 5.86 -7.00 12.09
C GLN A 232 6.81 -6.66 10.95
N MET A 233 6.50 -7.08 9.71
CA MET A 233 7.32 -6.76 8.55
C MET A 233 7.37 -5.26 8.29
N ILE A 234 6.24 -4.54 8.45
CA ILE A 234 6.21 -3.08 8.34
C ILE A 234 6.98 -2.43 9.49
N ASP A 235 6.75 -2.85 10.73
CA ASP A 235 7.37 -2.21 11.92
C ASP A 235 8.90 -2.34 11.95
N ASN A 236 9.44 -3.42 11.38
CA ASN A 236 10.87 -3.69 11.26
C ASN A 236 11.53 -2.99 10.07
N ASP A 237 10.75 -2.28 9.26
CA ASP A 237 11.19 -1.64 8.03
C ASP A 237 10.96 -0.12 8.12
N GLU A 238 12.01 0.64 8.43
CA GLU A 238 11.87 2.10 8.63
C GLU A 238 11.36 2.85 7.39
N TYR A 239 11.63 2.35 6.19
CA TYR A 239 11.12 2.94 4.96
C TYR A 239 9.61 2.69 4.81
N LEU A 240 9.18 1.44 4.90
CA LEU A 240 7.76 1.09 4.75
C LEU A 240 6.92 1.58 5.93
N LYS A 241 7.40 1.47 7.16
CA LYS A 241 6.73 2.00 8.37
C LYS A 241 6.35 3.47 8.24
N THR A 242 7.23 4.25 7.63
CA THR A 242 7.05 5.70 7.49
C THR A 242 6.18 6.06 6.29
N ASN A 243 6.24 5.28 5.20
CA ASN A 243 5.71 5.70 3.90
C ASN A 243 4.53 4.86 3.38
N LEU A 244 4.40 3.59 3.80
CA LEU A 244 3.42 2.65 3.26
C LEU A 244 2.03 2.89 3.86
N ASN A 245 1.06 3.09 2.98
CA ASN A 245 -0.35 3.02 3.32
C ASN A 245 -0.88 1.64 2.96
N VAL A 246 -1.74 1.08 3.79
CA VAL A 246 -2.30 -0.26 3.59
C VAL A 246 -3.81 -0.21 3.71
N ILE A 247 -4.49 -0.81 2.75
CA ILE A 247 -5.92 -1.09 2.78
C ILE A 247 -6.09 -2.62 2.85
N ILE A 248 -6.82 -3.09 3.85
CA ILE A 248 -7.26 -4.48 3.95
C ILE A 248 -8.78 -4.47 3.81
N THR A 249 -9.27 -5.22 2.83
CA THR A 249 -10.70 -5.31 2.53
C THR A 249 -11.08 -6.76 2.23
N SER A 250 -12.34 -6.96 1.90
CA SER A 250 -12.82 -8.13 1.20
C SER A 250 -13.79 -7.68 0.10
N ASP A 251 -14.15 -8.59 -0.79
CA ASP A 251 -15.20 -8.43 -1.77
C ASP A 251 -16.57 -8.64 -1.16
N HIS A 252 -16.86 -9.78 -0.55
CA HIS A 252 -18.15 -10.10 0.03
C HIS A 252 -18.04 -10.77 1.41
N GLY A 253 -19.20 -11.08 1.98
CA GLY A 253 -19.28 -11.96 3.14
C GLY A 253 -19.69 -13.37 2.76
N MET A 254 -20.35 -14.06 3.68
CA MET A 254 -20.73 -15.48 3.56
C MET A 254 -22.00 -15.77 4.35
N GLU A 255 -22.93 -16.50 3.73
CA GLU A 255 -24.19 -16.94 4.32
C GLU A 255 -24.22 -18.46 4.46
N GLU A 256 -24.93 -18.97 5.46
CA GLU A 256 -25.09 -20.41 5.67
C GLU A 256 -26.15 -20.98 4.71
N ILE A 257 -25.81 -22.07 4.02
CA ILE A 257 -26.79 -22.83 3.23
C ILE A 257 -27.54 -23.79 4.16
N LYS A 258 -28.87 -23.69 4.16
CA LYS A 258 -29.72 -24.56 4.98
C LYS A 258 -30.16 -25.78 4.17
N LYS A 259 -30.19 -26.94 4.82
CA LYS A 259 -30.70 -28.18 4.23
C LYS A 259 -32.12 -27.97 3.68
N ASN A 260 -32.37 -28.45 2.46
CA ASN A 260 -33.62 -28.34 1.71
C ASN A 260 -33.98 -26.95 1.15
N HIS A 261 -33.03 -26.01 1.09
CA HIS A 261 -33.24 -24.68 0.49
C HIS A 261 -32.72 -24.60 -0.96
N THR A 262 -32.71 -25.73 -1.66
CA THR A 262 -32.16 -25.84 -3.01
C THR A 262 -33.27 -26.12 -4.00
N ILE A 263 -33.30 -25.38 -5.10
CA ILE A 263 -34.16 -25.71 -6.26
C ILE A 263 -33.30 -26.14 -7.44
N ILE A 264 -33.86 -27.03 -8.28
CA ILE A 264 -33.26 -27.41 -9.54
C ILE A 264 -34.06 -26.74 -10.66
N LEU A 265 -33.43 -25.83 -11.41
CA LEU A 265 -34.11 -24.92 -12.32
C LEU A 265 -34.98 -25.64 -13.37
N LYS A 266 -34.53 -26.80 -13.88
CA LYS A 266 -35.28 -27.62 -14.86
C LYS A 266 -36.61 -28.17 -14.37
N ASP A 267 -36.82 -28.23 -13.06
CA ASP A 267 -38.06 -28.75 -12.49
C ASP A 267 -39.18 -27.69 -12.50
N TYR A 268 -38.84 -26.42 -12.76
CA TYR A 268 -39.76 -25.28 -12.74
C TYR A 268 -39.98 -24.61 -14.10
N ILE A 269 -38.99 -24.72 -15.00
CA ILE A 269 -39.05 -24.12 -16.34
C ILE A 269 -38.52 -25.09 -17.41
N ASP A 270 -38.98 -24.90 -18.66
CA ASP A 270 -38.45 -25.60 -19.81
C ASP A 270 -37.10 -25.00 -20.22
N ILE A 271 -36.04 -25.69 -19.83
CA ILE A 271 -34.64 -25.27 -20.06
C ILE A 271 -34.24 -25.29 -21.54
N SER A 272 -35.04 -25.86 -22.44
CA SER A 272 -34.79 -25.76 -23.88
C SER A 272 -35.09 -24.35 -24.43
N LEU A 273 -35.81 -23.53 -23.67
CA LEU A 273 -36.22 -22.18 -24.05
C LEU A 273 -35.22 -21.10 -23.62
N CYS A 274 -34.19 -21.45 -22.86
CA CYS A 274 -33.26 -20.47 -22.30
C CYS A 274 -31.90 -21.09 -21.93
N SER A 275 -30.90 -20.23 -21.81
CA SER A 275 -29.65 -20.55 -21.11
C SER A 275 -29.60 -19.78 -19.78
N ALA A 276 -28.93 -20.33 -18.77
CA ALA A 276 -28.78 -19.67 -17.47
C ALA A 276 -27.32 -19.71 -16.99
N TYR A 277 -26.82 -18.57 -16.51
CA TYR A 277 -25.43 -18.41 -16.08
C TYR A 277 -25.34 -17.52 -14.85
N GLY A 278 -24.37 -17.75 -13.98
CA GLY A 278 -24.19 -16.99 -12.75
C GLY A 278 -23.46 -17.81 -11.70
N GLY A 279 -24.15 -18.05 -10.59
CA GLY A 279 -23.75 -18.95 -9.51
C GLY A 279 -24.96 -19.62 -8.89
N ARG A 280 -24.86 -20.04 -7.62
CA ARG A 280 -25.95 -20.72 -6.92
C ARG A 280 -26.88 -19.80 -6.16
N ALA A 281 -26.41 -18.65 -5.66
CA ALA A 281 -27.28 -17.64 -5.06
C ALA A 281 -28.13 -16.86 -6.08
N PHE A 282 -27.65 -16.69 -7.32
CA PHE A 282 -28.40 -16.03 -8.38
C PHE A 282 -27.97 -16.49 -9.78
N VAL A 283 -28.91 -16.40 -10.73
CA VAL A 283 -28.66 -16.69 -12.15
C VAL A 283 -29.27 -15.64 -13.05
N ASN A 284 -28.55 -15.32 -14.13
CA ASN A 284 -29.05 -14.59 -15.29
C ASN A 284 -29.60 -15.59 -16.29
N ILE A 285 -30.87 -15.46 -16.65
CA ILE A 285 -31.56 -16.31 -17.63
C ILE A 285 -31.70 -15.52 -18.94
N PHE A 286 -31.16 -16.10 -20.01
CA PHE A 286 -31.20 -15.58 -21.38
C PHE A 286 -32.20 -16.39 -22.17
N VAL A 287 -33.28 -15.76 -22.63
CA VAL A 287 -34.41 -16.45 -23.24
C VAL A 287 -34.25 -16.47 -24.76
N ASN A 288 -34.44 -17.64 -25.38
CA ASN A 288 -34.21 -17.82 -26.82
C ASN A 288 -35.21 -17.03 -27.70
N SER A 289 -36.38 -16.70 -27.16
CA SER A 289 -37.43 -15.92 -27.83
C SER A 289 -38.17 -15.06 -26.82
N GLU A 290 -38.36 -13.77 -27.12
CA GLU A 290 -39.05 -12.81 -26.25
C GLU A 290 -40.46 -13.28 -25.84
N SER A 291 -41.15 -14.01 -26.71
CA SER A 291 -42.48 -14.57 -26.44
C SER A 291 -42.52 -15.54 -25.24
N ASN A 292 -41.38 -16.10 -24.83
CA ASN A 292 -41.27 -17.02 -23.70
C ASN A 292 -40.93 -16.32 -22.37
N ILE A 293 -40.52 -15.05 -22.38
CA ILE A 293 -40.09 -14.32 -21.17
C ILE A 293 -41.21 -14.31 -20.12
N ASP A 294 -42.44 -13.96 -20.51
CA ASP A 294 -43.57 -13.85 -19.59
C ASP A 294 -43.93 -15.20 -18.96
N ARG A 295 -43.86 -16.28 -19.73
CA ARG A 295 -44.12 -17.65 -19.25
C ARG A 295 -43.07 -18.09 -18.24
N ILE A 296 -41.78 -17.91 -18.55
CA ILE A 296 -40.67 -18.26 -17.65
C ILE A 296 -40.75 -17.43 -16.37
N TYR A 297 -40.95 -16.11 -16.50
CA TYR A 297 -41.13 -15.20 -15.37
C TYR A 297 -42.30 -15.62 -14.47
N ALA A 298 -43.46 -15.93 -15.05
CA ALA A 298 -44.64 -16.35 -14.30
C ALA A 298 -44.39 -17.64 -13.51
N ASN A 299 -43.77 -18.65 -14.12
CA ASN A 299 -43.44 -19.91 -13.45
C ASN A 299 -42.50 -19.69 -12.27
N LEU A 300 -41.38 -18.97 -12.47
CA LEU A 300 -40.40 -18.71 -11.41
C LEU A 300 -40.99 -17.86 -10.29
N SER A 301 -41.89 -16.93 -10.60
CA SER A 301 -42.52 -16.04 -9.62
C SER A 301 -43.44 -16.77 -8.64
N THR A 302 -43.80 -18.03 -8.90
CA THR A 302 -44.56 -18.87 -7.95
C THR A 302 -43.70 -19.48 -6.84
N ILE A 303 -42.36 -19.46 -6.99
CA ILE A 303 -41.45 -20.14 -6.09
C ILE A 303 -41.22 -19.26 -4.84
N PRO A 304 -41.59 -19.72 -3.63
CA PRO A 304 -41.37 -18.94 -2.42
C PRO A 304 -39.88 -18.82 -2.12
N ASN A 305 -39.48 -17.68 -1.54
CA ASN A 305 -38.11 -17.38 -1.12
C ASN A 305 -37.09 -17.14 -2.24
N TYR A 306 -37.58 -16.89 -3.45
CA TYR A 306 -36.78 -16.35 -4.53
C TYR A 306 -37.39 -15.04 -5.01
N GLU A 307 -36.54 -14.16 -5.51
CA GLU A 307 -36.91 -12.92 -6.18
C GLU A 307 -36.68 -13.09 -7.68
N VAL A 308 -37.68 -12.71 -8.48
CA VAL A 308 -37.62 -12.80 -9.94
C VAL A 308 -37.86 -11.42 -10.52
N TYR A 309 -36.96 -10.99 -11.38
CA TYR A 309 -37.04 -9.70 -12.04
C TYR A 309 -36.90 -9.90 -13.54
N LYS A 310 -37.81 -9.37 -14.34
CA LYS A 310 -37.46 -9.09 -15.74
C LYS A 310 -36.38 -8.02 -15.73
N LYS A 311 -35.52 -8.00 -16.75
CA LYS A 311 -34.39 -7.06 -16.85
C LYS A 311 -34.78 -5.60 -16.55
N SER A 312 -35.87 -5.13 -17.17
CA SER A 312 -36.41 -3.76 -16.97
C SER A 312 -36.95 -3.47 -15.56
N GLN A 313 -37.18 -4.51 -14.77
CA GLN A 313 -37.74 -4.45 -13.42
C GLN A 313 -36.70 -4.67 -12.31
N ILE A 314 -35.43 -4.93 -12.67
CA ILE A 314 -34.37 -5.09 -11.68
C ILE A 314 -34.28 -3.82 -10.81
N PRO A 315 -34.27 -3.95 -9.46
CA PRO A 315 -34.26 -2.80 -8.58
C PRO A 315 -33.06 -1.88 -8.83
N LYS A 316 -33.30 -0.57 -8.95
CA LYS A 316 -32.23 0.43 -9.17
C LYS A 316 -31.08 0.35 -8.16
N LYS A 317 -31.36 -0.05 -6.92
CA LYS A 317 -30.36 -0.25 -5.85
C LYS A 317 -29.27 -1.28 -6.19
N TYR A 318 -29.48 -2.13 -7.20
CA TYR A 318 -28.50 -3.13 -7.64
C TYR A 318 -27.53 -2.57 -8.69
N HIS A 319 -27.89 -1.50 -9.41
CA HIS A 319 -27.09 -1.03 -10.55
C HIS A 319 -26.69 -2.18 -11.50
N TYR A 320 -27.68 -3.04 -11.78
CA TYR A 320 -27.49 -4.32 -12.45
C TYR A 320 -28.57 -4.51 -13.53
N GLN A 321 -28.60 -3.62 -14.53
CA GLN A 321 -29.59 -3.68 -15.60
C GLN A 321 -28.99 -3.40 -16.99
N SER A 322 -28.05 -2.47 -17.06
CA SER A 322 -27.63 -1.81 -18.31
C SER A 322 -26.44 -2.50 -18.99
N ASN A 323 -26.48 -3.82 -19.11
CA ASN A 323 -25.42 -4.59 -19.79
C ASN A 323 -25.97 -5.79 -20.57
N ILE A 324 -25.38 -6.13 -21.70
CA ILE A 324 -25.81 -7.29 -22.53
C ILE A 324 -25.57 -8.64 -21.85
N ARG A 325 -24.66 -8.68 -20.87
CA ARG A 325 -24.31 -9.86 -20.08
C ARG A 325 -25.28 -10.10 -18.90
N ILE A 326 -26.25 -9.20 -18.71
CA ILE A 326 -27.34 -9.37 -17.76
C ILE A 326 -28.53 -9.95 -18.51
N GLY A 327 -29.08 -11.05 -18.00
CA GLY A 327 -30.13 -11.83 -18.67
C GLY A 327 -31.46 -11.08 -18.79
N ASP A 328 -32.36 -11.63 -19.59
CA ASP A 328 -33.73 -11.12 -19.73
C ASP A 328 -34.52 -11.27 -18.44
N ILE A 329 -34.18 -12.28 -17.64
CA ILE A 329 -34.69 -12.52 -16.30
C ILE A 329 -33.51 -12.70 -15.34
N LEU A 330 -33.53 -11.97 -14.24
CA LEU A 330 -32.66 -12.17 -13.08
C LEU A 330 -33.43 -12.95 -12.02
N PHE A 331 -32.86 -14.07 -11.57
CA PHE A 331 -33.45 -14.95 -10.57
C PHE A 331 -32.51 -15.09 -9.38
N VAL A 332 -32.96 -14.68 -8.20
CA VAL A 332 -32.13 -14.49 -7.00
C VAL A 332 -32.74 -15.24 -5.82
N GLY A 333 -31.98 -16.10 -5.16
CA GLY A 333 -32.37 -16.70 -3.89
C GLY A 333 -32.41 -15.67 -2.76
N LYS A 334 -33.30 -15.86 -1.78
CA LYS A 334 -33.10 -15.23 -0.47
C LYS A 334 -31.89 -15.86 0.24
N PRO A 335 -31.30 -15.20 1.26
CA PRO A 335 -30.15 -15.75 2.00
C PRO A 335 -30.34 -17.21 2.41
N GLY A 336 -29.35 -18.04 2.07
CA GLY A 336 -29.32 -19.48 2.35
C GLY A 336 -30.13 -20.35 1.37
N TYR A 337 -30.67 -19.78 0.28
CA TYR A 337 -31.31 -20.52 -0.80
C TYR A 337 -30.40 -20.64 -2.03
N GLU A 338 -30.40 -21.82 -2.66
CA GLU A 338 -29.58 -22.13 -3.83
C GLU A 338 -30.43 -22.40 -5.08
N ILE A 339 -29.84 -22.14 -6.24
CA ILE A 339 -30.36 -22.42 -7.57
C ILE A 339 -29.34 -23.32 -8.27
N ILE A 340 -29.77 -24.53 -8.66
CA ILE A 340 -28.96 -25.44 -9.47
C ILE A 340 -29.42 -25.35 -10.92
N VAL A 341 -28.52 -24.97 -11.82
CA VAL A 341 -28.75 -24.95 -13.26
C VAL A 341 -28.36 -26.31 -13.87
N PRO A 342 -29.06 -26.81 -14.90
CA PRO A 342 -28.62 -28.02 -15.61
C PRO A 342 -27.19 -27.88 -16.14
N GLY A 343 -26.33 -28.82 -15.79
CA GLY A 343 -24.90 -28.78 -16.10
C GLY A 343 -24.04 -28.44 -14.88
N ASP A 344 -24.61 -27.80 -13.85
CA ASP A 344 -23.94 -27.66 -12.56
C ASP A 344 -23.76 -29.03 -11.90
N ASN A 345 -22.66 -29.19 -11.18
CA ASN A 345 -22.46 -30.39 -10.39
C ASN A 345 -23.31 -30.32 -9.11
N ALA A 346 -24.56 -30.76 -9.23
CA ALA A 346 -25.54 -30.84 -8.14
C ALA A 346 -25.09 -31.73 -6.97
N SER A 347 -24.02 -32.53 -7.14
CA SER A 347 -23.47 -33.37 -6.06
C SER A 347 -22.54 -32.63 -5.10
N ILE A 348 -22.07 -31.42 -5.48
CA ILE A 348 -21.27 -30.59 -4.57
C ILE A 348 -22.23 -29.95 -3.56
N GLU A 349 -22.17 -30.42 -2.31
CA GLU A 349 -22.83 -29.81 -1.17
C GLU A 349 -22.00 -28.60 -0.72
N LEU A 350 -22.62 -27.41 -0.74
CA LEU A 350 -22.06 -26.21 -0.13
C LEU A 350 -22.73 -25.99 1.21
N LEU A 351 -21.93 -25.66 2.22
CA LEU A 351 -22.43 -25.31 3.56
C LEU A 351 -22.48 -23.79 3.77
N GLY A 352 -21.75 -23.03 2.94
CA GLY A 352 -21.91 -21.60 2.81
C GLY A 352 -21.93 -21.18 1.35
N ASP A 353 -22.57 -20.05 1.05
CA ASP A 353 -22.53 -19.43 -0.27
C ASP A 353 -22.73 -17.91 -0.17
N HIS A 354 -22.54 -17.24 -1.29
CA HIS A 354 -22.68 -15.79 -1.46
C HIS A 354 -23.22 -15.45 -2.85
N GLY A 355 -23.59 -14.18 -3.04
CA GLY A 355 -24.23 -13.69 -4.29
C GLY A 355 -25.68 -13.24 -4.10
N TYR A 356 -26.14 -13.24 -2.85
CA TYR A 356 -27.46 -12.74 -2.45
C TYR A 356 -27.59 -11.23 -2.64
N GLY A 357 -28.77 -10.69 -2.33
CA GLY A 357 -29.02 -9.25 -2.43
C GLY A 357 -27.98 -8.40 -1.68
N ASN A 358 -27.51 -7.32 -2.29
CA ASN A 358 -26.40 -6.50 -1.80
C ASN A 358 -26.66 -5.73 -0.48
N ARG A 359 -27.86 -5.86 0.10
CA ARG A 359 -28.22 -5.28 1.40
C ARG A 359 -28.40 -6.32 2.51
N VAL A 360 -28.07 -7.57 2.22
CA VAL A 360 -28.06 -8.64 3.22
C VAL A 360 -26.80 -8.47 4.05
N LYS A 361 -26.96 -8.36 5.38
CA LYS A 361 -25.83 -8.11 6.29
C LYS A 361 -24.72 -9.15 6.20
N SER A 362 -25.05 -10.41 5.93
CA SER A 362 -24.05 -11.46 5.79
C SER A 362 -23.19 -11.32 4.54
N MET A 363 -23.58 -10.48 3.59
CA MET A 363 -22.81 -10.19 2.38
C MET A 363 -21.87 -8.99 2.53
N TYR A 364 -21.87 -8.28 3.65
CA TYR A 364 -21.00 -7.13 3.83
C TYR A 364 -19.57 -7.56 4.20
N PRO A 365 -18.54 -7.00 3.54
CA PRO A 365 -17.14 -7.30 3.83
C PRO A 365 -16.57 -6.34 4.88
N ILE A 366 -15.39 -6.71 5.40
CA ILE A 366 -14.55 -5.84 6.23
C ILE A 366 -13.90 -4.71 5.42
N PHE A 367 -13.49 -3.64 6.12
CA PHE A 367 -12.51 -2.68 5.62
C PHE A 367 -11.67 -2.11 6.77
N TYR A 368 -10.36 -2.07 6.55
CA TYR A 368 -9.36 -1.46 7.42
C TYR A 368 -8.39 -0.63 6.58
N GLY A 369 -8.00 0.54 7.07
CA GLY A 369 -6.97 1.38 6.48
C GLY A 369 -5.98 1.84 7.53
N PHE A 370 -4.68 1.66 7.32
CA PHE A 370 -3.64 2.16 8.22
C PHE A 370 -2.41 2.63 7.46
N GLY A 371 -1.61 3.48 8.10
CA GLY A 371 -0.47 4.15 7.47
C GLY A 371 -0.49 5.66 7.70
N PRO A 372 0.46 6.41 7.12
CA PRO A 372 0.63 7.84 7.39
C PRO A 372 -0.58 8.70 6.99
N VAL A 373 -1.37 8.31 6.00
CA VAL A 373 -2.52 9.11 5.52
C VAL A 373 -3.82 8.85 6.29
N PHE A 374 -3.96 7.70 6.95
CA PHE A 374 -5.19 7.30 7.61
C PHE A 374 -5.30 7.87 9.03
N GLN A 375 -6.52 8.23 9.45
CA GLN A 375 -6.82 8.52 10.85
C GLN A 375 -6.41 7.34 11.75
N GLN A 376 -6.19 7.60 13.04
CA GLN A 376 -5.81 6.56 14.01
C GLN A 376 -6.92 6.32 15.02
N ASN A 377 -7.04 5.08 15.47
CA ASN A 377 -8.00 4.65 16.47
C ASN A 377 -9.44 5.10 16.14
N MET A 378 -9.82 4.97 14.87
CA MET A 378 -11.11 5.43 14.37
C MET A 378 -11.98 4.26 13.94
N GLN A 379 -13.24 4.29 14.38
CA GLN A 379 -14.31 3.47 13.81
C GLN A 379 -15.19 4.36 12.92
N ALA A 380 -15.15 4.12 11.61
CA ALA A 380 -15.86 4.91 10.60
C ALA A 380 -17.22 4.31 10.25
N GLU A 381 -18.12 5.16 9.76
CA GLU A 381 -19.42 4.74 9.23
C GLU A 381 -19.27 4.05 7.86
N PRO A 382 -20.20 3.16 7.48
CA PRO A 382 -20.18 2.48 6.19
C PRO A 382 -20.14 3.42 5.00
N PHE A 383 -19.49 2.96 3.92
CA PHE A 383 -19.52 3.57 2.60
C PHE A 383 -19.60 2.47 1.52
N HIS A 384 -19.71 2.84 0.25
CA HIS A 384 -19.96 1.89 -0.84
C HIS A 384 -18.67 1.30 -1.42
N THR A 385 -18.70 0.06 -1.90
CA THR A 385 -17.54 -0.61 -2.51
C THR A 385 -16.87 0.21 -3.62
N VAL A 386 -17.66 0.92 -4.44
CA VAL A 386 -17.16 1.81 -5.51
C VAL A 386 -16.30 2.98 -4.99
N ASP A 387 -16.48 3.40 -3.74
CA ASP A 387 -15.74 4.52 -3.16
C ASP A 387 -14.28 4.15 -2.84
N ILE A 388 -13.96 2.85 -2.73
CA ILE A 388 -12.59 2.37 -2.47
C ILE A 388 -11.64 2.80 -3.58
N TYR A 389 -12.08 2.78 -4.85
CA TYR A 389 -11.29 3.29 -5.96
C TYR A 389 -10.95 4.78 -5.81
N SER A 390 -11.94 5.58 -5.41
CA SER A 390 -11.75 7.03 -5.20
C SER A 390 -10.78 7.30 -4.05
N LEU A 391 -10.86 6.52 -2.97
CA LEU A 391 -9.91 6.57 -1.87
C LEU A 391 -8.49 6.27 -2.33
N MET A 392 -8.29 5.14 -3.02
CA MET A 392 -6.98 4.73 -3.49
C MET A 392 -6.40 5.73 -4.50
N SER A 393 -7.24 6.26 -5.40
CA SER A 393 -6.84 7.28 -6.36
C SER A 393 -6.34 8.54 -5.66
N HIS A 394 -7.01 8.96 -4.58
CA HIS A 394 -6.55 10.09 -3.77
C HIS A 394 -5.20 9.80 -3.09
N ILE A 395 -5.05 8.64 -2.44
CA ILE A 395 -3.80 8.25 -1.75
C ILE A 395 -2.63 8.20 -2.73
N LEU A 396 -2.85 7.64 -3.92
CA LEU A 396 -1.86 7.55 -4.99
C LEU A 396 -1.66 8.88 -5.75
N LYS A 397 -2.41 9.94 -5.42
CA LYS A 397 -2.39 11.25 -6.10
C LYS A 397 -2.65 11.15 -7.61
N LEU A 398 -3.60 10.31 -8.00
CA LEU A 398 -4.02 10.11 -9.38
C LEU A 398 -5.05 11.15 -9.80
N GLU A 399 -5.08 11.44 -11.10
CA GLU A 399 -6.15 12.27 -11.67
C GLU A 399 -7.51 11.61 -11.52
N LYS A 400 -8.54 12.44 -11.30
CA LYS A 400 -9.91 11.95 -11.16
C LYS A 400 -10.38 11.32 -12.47
N ARG A 401 -10.83 10.08 -12.40
CA ARG A 401 -11.46 9.35 -13.51
C ARG A 401 -12.98 9.29 -13.36
N ILE A 402 -13.67 8.99 -14.46
CA ILE A 402 -15.11 8.75 -14.47
C ILE A 402 -15.35 7.39 -13.81
N THR A 403 -15.92 7.43 -12.61
CA THR A 403 -16.29 6.25 -11.82
C THR A 403 -17.64 6.48 -11.14
N ASN A 404 -18.21 5.45 -10.53
CA ASN A 404 -19.44 5.54 -9.77
C ASN A 404 -19.21 5.91 -8.30
N GLY A 405 -17.97 5.81 -7.81
CA GLY A 405 -17.60 6.19 -6.45
C GLY A 405 -17.37 7.69 -6.25
N SER A 406 -17.36 8.11 -4.98
CA SER A 406 -17.12 9.48 -4.57
C SER A 406 -16.09 9.56 -3.44
N PHE A 407 -15.04 10.37 -3.65
CA PHE A 407 -14.05 10.65 -2.61
C PHE A 407 -14.67 11.35 -1.38
N ASP A 408 -15.75 12.12 -1.56
CA ASP A 408 -16.41 12.82 -0.45
C ASP A 408 -16.98 11.85 0.60
N ASN A 409 -17.36 10.63 0.18
CA ASN A 409 -17.87 9.61 1.09
C ASN A 409 -16.78 9.05 2.01
N VAL A 410 -15.52 9.08 1.57
CA VAL A 410 -14.40 8.40 2.24
C VAL A 410 -13.35 9.34 2.81
N LYS A 411 -13.33 10.62 2.42
CA LYS A 411 -12.30 11.59 2.88
C LYS A 411 -12.18 11.70 4.41
N HIS A 412 -13.26 11.43 5.14
CA HIS A 412 -13.31 11.54 6.59
C HIS A 412 -12.43 10.51 7.32
N ILE A 413 -12.00 9.43 6.65
CA ILE A 413 -11.11 8.42 7.21
C ILE A 413 -9.62 8.78 7.05
N LEU A 414 -9.32 9.87 6.34
CA LEU A 414 -7.98 10.38 6.13
C LEU A 414 -7.66 11.52 7.09
N ARG A 415 -6.39 11.68 7.43
CA ARG A 415 -5.89 12.82 8.19
C ARG A 415 -5.97 14.07 7.33
N ASP A 416 -6.28 15.20 7.97
CA ASP A 416 -6.17 16.48 7.32
C ASP A 416 -4.67 16.79 7.10
N HIS A 417 -4.24 16.90 5.83
CA HIS A 417 -2.83 17.09 5.48
C HIS A 417 -2.23 18.39 6.06
N SER A 418 -3.07 19.32 6.52
CA SER A 418 -2.67 20.53 7.23
C SER A 418 -1.98 20.23 8.58
N GLU A 419 -2.48 19.27 9.36
CA GLU A 419 -1.94 18.93 10.68
C GLU A 419 -0.62 18.15 10.59
N GLY A 420 -0.52 17.19 9.65
CA GLY A 420 0.69 16.39 9.45
C GLY A 420 1.87 17.21 8.91
N LYS A 421 1.59 18.20 8.05
CA LYS A 421 2.62 19.12 7.54
C LYS A 421 3.15 20.03 8.63
N LEU A 422 2.27 20.51 9.52
CA LEU A 422 2.65 21.32 10.68
C LEU A 422 3.48 20.50 11.68
N LEU A 423 3.07 19.27 12.01
CA LEU A 423 3.83 18.38 12.89
C LEU A 423 5.21 18.04 12.33
N ASN A 424 5.31 17.74 11.02
CA ASN A 424 6.59 17.47 10.39
C ASN A 424 7.49 18.71 10.32
N GLN A 425 6.93 19.89 10.07
CA GLN A 425 7.66 21.15 10.14
C GLN A 425 8.16 21.45 11.56
N ILE A 426 7.33 21.21 12.58
CA ILE A 426 7.71 21.37 13.98
C ILE A 426 8.82 20.38 14.36
N ASN A 427 8.69 19.10 13.99
CA ASN A 427 9.71 18.08 14.29
C ASN A 427 11.03 18.37 13.57
N SER A 428 10.98 18.79 12.30
CA SER A 428 12.17 19.23 11.56
C SER A 428 12.80 20.45 12.20
N LEU A 429 12.01 21.44 12.62
CA LEU A 429 12.50 22.64 13.30
C LEU A 429 13.13 22.29 14.66
N ILE A 430 12.53 21.41 15.45
CA ILE A 430 13.08 20.93 16.72
C ILE A 430 14.42 20.23 16.48
N LEU A 431 14.49 19.34 15.48
CA LEU A 431 15.72 18.64 15.14
C LEU A 431 16.82 19.64 14.76
N THR A 432 16.53 20.60 13.88
CA THR A 432 17.46 21.66 13.49
C THR A 432 17.88 22.54 14.66
N ILE A 433 16.99 22.86 15.60
CA ILE A 433 17.33 23.63 16.80
C ILE A 433 18.26 22.81 17.71
N THR A 434 17.92 21.54 17.98
CA THR A 434 18.73 20.68 18.85
C THR A 434 20.14 20.45 18.29
N THR A 435 20.28 20.19 16.99
CA THR A 435 21.59 20.01 16.35
C THR A 435 22.41 21.30 16.37
N ASN A 436 21.78 22.45 16.12
CA ASN A 436 22.47 23.73 16.24
C ASN A 436 22.93 24.00 17.68
N ILE A 437 22.08 23.82 18.69
CA ILE A 437 22.45 24.02 20.10
C ILE A 437 23.64 23.13 20.48
N THR A 438 23.64 21.86 20.07
CA THR A 438 24.76 20.96 20.34
C THR A 438 26.05 21.45 19.66
N SER A 439 25.98 21.88 18.40
CA SER A 439 27.13 22.41 17.66
C SER A 439 27.70 23.68 18.29
N TRP A 440 26.84 24.63 18.68
CA TRP A 440 27.27 25.85 19.41
C TRP A 440 27.86 25.52 20.79
N GLY A 441 27.34 24.50 21.48
CA GLY A 441 27.91 23.98 22.72
C GLY A 441 29.34 23.46 22.54
N PHE A 442 29.60 22.70 21.47
CA PHE A 442 30.95 22.22 21.15
C PHE A 442 31.90 23.36 20.76
N ILE A 443 31.43 24.34 19.98
CA ILE A 443 32.23 25.51 19.58
C ILE A 443 32.64 26.33 20.81
N THR A 444 31.68 26.65 21.67
CA THR A 444 31.95 27.44 22.88
C THR A 444 32.89 26.71 23.83
N PHE A 445 32.70 25.41 24.04
CA PHE A 445 33.61 24.58 24.82
C PHE A 445 35.03 24.53 24.22
N GLY A 446 35.15 24.37 22.91
CA GLY A 446 36.42 24.41 22.19
C GLY A 446 37.14 25.76 22.34
N CYS A 447 36.42 26.88 22.21
CA CYS A 447 36.97 28.22 22.41
C CYS A 447 37.48 28.44 23.85
N VAL A 448 36.74 27.96 24.86
CA VAL A 448 37.17 28.06 26.27
C VAL A 448 38.47 27.30 26.51
N ILE A 449 38.59 26.07 25.99
CA ILE A 449 39.84 25.29 26.07
C ILE A 449 41.00 26.05 25.40
N LEU A 450 40.74 26.65 24.24
CA LEU A 450 41.75 27.40 23.48
C LEU A 450 42.25 28.62 24.25
N VAL A 451 41.35 29.38 24.89
CA VAL A 451 41.71 30.54 25.73
C VAL A 451 42.52 30.10 26.95
N ILE A 452 42.11 29.01 27.63
CA ILE A 452 42.85 28.44 28.76
C ILE A 452 44.26 28.04 28.32
N PHE A 453 44.38 27.36 27.19
CA PHE A 453 45.67 26.92 26.65
C PHE A 453 46.58 28.09 26.27
N MET A 454 46.02 29.13 25.63
CA MET A 454 46.76 30.37 25.34
C MET A 454 47.21 31.07 26.62
N GLY A 455 46.38 31.11 27.67
CA GLY A 455 46.74 31.66 28.96
C GLY A 455 47.88 30.89 29.63
N ILE A 456 47.87 29.56 29.55
CA ILE A 456 48.95 28.70 30.07
C ILE A 456 50.25 28.97 29.29
N ILE A 457 50.21 28.98 27.96
CA ILE A 457 51.38 29.27 27.12
C ILE A 457 51.94 30.65 27.43
N TYR A 458 51.08 31.67 27.51
CA TYR A 458 51.48 33.03 27.84
C TYR A 458 52.17 33.09 29.21
N THR A 459 51.63 32.41 30.20
CA THR A 459 52.21 32.34 31.56
C THR A 459 53.58 31.66 31.54
N ILE A 460 53.73 30.55 30.81
CA ILE A 460 55.01 29.85 30.65
C ILE A 460 56.06 30.75 29.99
N VAL A 461 55.69 31.43 28.91
CA VAL A 461 56.58 32.36 28.18
C VAL A 461 56.96 33.56 29.06
N ALA A 462 56.00 34.15 29.77
CA ALA A 462 56.24 35.25 30.69
C ALA A 462 57.16 34.85 31.86
N CYS A 463 56.95 33.67 32.46
CA CYS A 463 57.85 33.11 33.47
C CYS A 463 59.26 32.89 32.91
N HIS A 464 59.39 32.31 31.71
CA HIS A 464 60.69 32.10 31.08
C HIS A 464 61.43 33.43 30.78
N HIS A 465 60.71 34.46 30.33
CA HIS A 465 61.27 35.79 30.10
C HIS A 465 61.70 36.48 31.41
N SER A 466 60.93 36.30 32.49
CA SER A 466 61.24 36.85 33.81
C SER A 466 62.48 36.22 34.46
N GLN A 467 62.78 34.95 34.15
CA GLN A 467 63.99 34.26 34.62
C GLN A 467 65.26 34.72 33.87
N GLN A 468 65.15 35.50 32.80
CA GLN A 468 66.30 36.07 32.06
C GLN A 468 66.67 37.51 32.46
N LEU A 469 66.07 38.04 33.54
CA LEU A 469 66.33 39.39 34.04
C LEU A 469 66.82 39.33 35.50
N ILE A 470 68.06 39.74 35.74
CA ILE A 470 68.63 39.87 37.09
C ILE A 470 68.59 41.35 37.50
N TYR A 471 68.13 41.62 38.71
CA TYR A 471 68.02 42.96 39.27
C TYR A 471 69.39 43.50 39.68
N VAL A 472 69.89 44.55 39.01
CA VAL A 472 71.09 45.28 39.41
C VAL A 472 70.86 46.77 39.24
N GLY A 473 70.73 47.50 40.36
CA GLY A 473 70.82 48.97 40.42
C GLY A 473 69.93 49.74 39.45
N SER A 474 68.68 50.01 39.86
CA SER A 474 67.69 50.90 39.21
C SER A 474 67.23 50.59 37.78
N GLN A 475 67.78 49.59 37.07
CA GLN A 475 67.25 49.13 35.77
C GLN A 475 67.43 47.61 35.55
N TYR A 476 66.53 47.00 34.77
CA TYR A 476 66.58 45.57 34.36
C TYR A 476 67.33 45.42 33.01
N VAL A 477 68.28 44.49 32.91
CA VAL A 477 69.09 44.25 31.69
C VAL A 477 69.08 42.75 31.30
N PRO A 478 68.99 42.39 29.99
CA PRO A 478 69.01 40.98 29.53
C PRO A 478 70.37 40.29 29.72
N VAL A 479 70.36 38.99 30.05
CA VAL A 479 71.55 38.19 30.44
C VAL A 479 72.58 37.92 29.31
N ARG A 480 72.29 38.21 28.04
CA ARG A 480 73.29 38.08 26.96
C ARG A 480 73.82 39.47 26.59
N TYR A 481 74.94 39.90 27.18
CA TYR A 481 76.02 40.66 26.54
C TYR A 481 77.08 41.03 27.58
N ARG A 482 78.00 40.10 27.85
CA ARG A 482 79.35 40.41 28.32
C ARG A 482 80.27 39.27 27.89
N LEU A 483 81.47 39.62 27.44
CA LEU A 483 82.54 38.79 26.86
C LEU A 483 82.38 38.65 25.33
N LEU A 484 83.28 39.10 24.43
CA LEU A 484 84.63 39.65 24.50
C LEU A 484 84.84 40.51 23.25
N SER A 485 85.23 41.77 23.41
CA SER A 485 86.00 42.51 22.42
C SER A 485 87.47 42.34 22.81
N ASN A 486 88.27 41.69 21.97
CA ASN A 486 89.73 41.85 21.88
C ASN A 486 90.23 41.02 20.69
N ASN A 487 90.93 41.70 19.78
CA ASN A 487 92.02 41.24 18.89
C ASN A 487 91.86 39.92 18.11
N GLU A 488 92.39 39.72 16.92
CA GLU A 488 93.12 40.45 15.88
C GLU A 488 93.22 39.42 14.74
N GLY A 489 93.46 39.86 13.51
CA GLY A 489 94.34 39.11 12.63
C GLY A 489 93.73 38.07 11.68
N SER A 490 93.89 38.42 10.39
CA SER A 490 94.57 37.56 9.40
C SER A 490 93.75 36.56 8.59
N LYS A 491 93.57 36.95 7.32
CA LYS A 491 93.78 36.16 6.07
C LYS A 491 92.81 35.01 5.83
N SER A 492 92.41 34.66 4.61
CA SER A 492 92.63 35.12 3.24
C SER A 492 91.92 34.08 2.37
N ASN A 493 91.37 34.52 1.22
CA ASN A 493 91.27 33.72 -0.02
C ASN A 493 90.32 32.50 0.00
N LEU A 494 89.70 32.02 -1.08
CA LEU A 494 89.62 32.33 -2.51
C LEU A 494 88.40 31.47 -2.99
N PHE A 495 87.53 32.05 -3.84
CA PHE A 495 86.89 31.45 -5.04
C PHE A 495 86.07 30.14 -4.93
N ALA A 496 84.79 30.18 -5.32
CA ALA A 496 84.26 29.68 -6.62
C ALA A 496 83.65 28.28 -6.44
N ASP A 497 82.62 27.81 -7.13
CA ASP A 497 81.57 28.33 -8.01
C ASP A 497 80.58 27.17 -8.20
N GLU A 498 79.34 27.49 -8.59
CA GLU A 498 78.47 26.74 -9.51
C GLU A 498 78.00 25.27 -9.34
N SER A 499 76.85 25.06 -10.01
CA SER A 499 76.16 23.85 -10.51
C SER A 499 75.22 23.11 -9.55
N GLU A 500 73.91 23.10 -9.79
CA GLU A 500 73.12 22.46 -10.89
C GLU A 500 73.13 20.93 -10.87
N ASN A 501 71.94 20.36 -10.65
CA ASN A 501 71.27 19.24 -11.35
C ASN A 501 70.17 18.71 -10.42
N GLU A 502 68.89 18.71 -10.84
CA GLU A 502 68.24 17.64 -11.64
C GLU A 502 68.44 16.27 -10.97
N GLU A 503 67.41 15.57 -10.49
CA GLU A 503 66.40 14.81 -11.25
C GLU A 503 65.43 14.19 -10.22
N GLU A 504 64.11 14.31 -10.37
CA GLU A 504 63.17 13.29 -10.87
C GLU A 504 62.44 12.43 -9.80
N ILE A 505 61.11 12.42 -9.96
CA ILE A 505 60.14 11.31 -9.79
C ILE A 505 59.97 10.72 -8.37
N GLN A 506 58.85 10.99 -7.70
CA GLN A 506 57.56 10.26 -7.85
C GLN A 506 56.44 10.92 -7.03
#